data_AF-A0A8S9A5A3-F1
#
_entry.id   AF-A0A8S9A5A3-F1
#
_cell.length_a   1.000
_cell.length_b   1.000
_cell.length_c   1.000
_cell.angle_alpha   90.00
_cell.angle_beta   90.00
_cell.angle_gamma   90.00
#
_symmetry.space_group_name_H-M   'P 1'
#
loop_
_entity.id
_entity.type
_entity.pdbx_description
1 polymer ?
#
loop_
_entity_poly.entity_id
_entity_poly.type
_entity_poly.pdbx_seq_one_letter_code
_entity_poly.pdbx_strand_id
1 'polypeptide(L)' 'MGFWRSNRSGLHWPIGPLALPGYPVRFLLPGIALFGTIIAASAVQSVWIGLHDRDGIGAKTWVGSDDYRE' A
#
# COMPACT_ATOMS: atom_id res chain seq x y z
N MET A 1 -10.05 41.10 35.69
CA MET A 1 -8.82 40.28 35.76
C MET A 1 -9.12 38.90 35.20
N GLY A 2 -8.42 38.47 34.15
CA GLY A 2 -8.71 37.25 33.38
C GLY A 2 -8.40 35.95 34.13
N PHE A 3 -9.39 35.07 34.21
CA PHE A 3 -9.26 33.68 34.65
C PHE A 3 -9.42 32.76 33.42
N TRP A 4 -8.45 32.78 32.51
CA TRP A 4 -8.38 31.83 31.41
C TRP A 4 -6.94 31.36 31.24
N ARG A 5 -6.53 30.39 32.08
CA ARG A 5 -5.22 29.76 32.00
C ARG A 5 -5.35 28.53 31.10
N SER A 6 -4.95 28.66 29.85
CA SER A 6 -4.91 27.57 28.88
C SER A 6 -3.86 26.54 29.29
N ASN A 7 -4.27 25.48 29.97
CA ASN A 7 -3.38 24.37 30.29
C ASN A 7 -3.24 23.44 29.06
N ARG A 8 -2.51 23.90 28.03
CA ARG A 8 -2.14 23.11 26.83
C ARG A 8 -0.78 22.41 26.98
N SER A 9 -0.36 22.09 28.21
CA SER A 9 0.95 21.48 28.49
C SER A 9 0.98 19.95 28.36
N GLY A 10 -0.09 19.32 27.89
CA GLY A 10 -0.20 17.86 27.80
C GLY A 10 -0.11 17.24 26.41
N LEU A 11 -0.15 18.02 25.32
CA LEU A 11 -0.11 17.47 23.96
C LEU A 11 1.35 17.30 23.49
N HIS A 12 2.10 16.49 24.22
CA HIS A 12 3.32 15.91 23.68
C HIS A 12 2.87 14.79 22.74
N TRP A 13 2.40 15.15 21.54
CA TRP A 13 2.31 14.15 20.48
C TRP A 13 3.72 13.56 20.37
N PRO A 14 3.92 12.24 20.54
CA PRO A 14 5.24 11.68 20.34
C PRO A 14 5.52 11.84 18.86
N ILE A 15 6.16 12.93 18.42
CA ILE A 15 6.59 13.13 17.04
C ILE A 15 7.82 12.26 16.78
N GLY A 16 7.64 10.95 16.88
CA GLY A 16 8.52 9.95 16.28
C GLY A 16 8.03 9.67 14.85
N PRO A 17 8.91 9.18 13.95
CA PRO A 17 8.58 8.98 12.53
C PRO A 17 7.46 7.95 12.26
N LEU A 18 6.96 7.26 13.29
CA LEU A 18 5.93 6.23 13.25
C LEU A 18 4.76 6.49 14.22
N ALA A 19 4.59 7.74 14.66
CA ALA A 19 3.48 8.13 15.51
C ALA A 19 2.17 8.17 14.72
N LEU A 20 1.66 6.99 14.43
CA LEU A 20 0.35 6.79 13.82
C LEU A 20 -0.72 7.26 14.81
N PRO A 21 -1.69 8.09 14.39
CA PRO A 21 -2.70 8.68 15.26
C PRO A 21 -3.57 7.61 15.93
N GLY A 22 -3.29 7.33 17.21
CA GLY A 22 -4.15 6.56 18.12
C GLY A 22 -4.36 5.07 17.81
N TYR A 23 -5.15 4.45 18.68
CA TYR A 23 -5.67 3.08 18.55
C TYR A 23 -6.36 2.75 17.21
N PRO A 24 -7.07 3.65 16.50
CA PRO A 24 -7.82 3.25 15.31
C PRO A 24 -6.91 2.84 14.14
N VAL A 25 -5.77 3.51 13.94
CA VAL A 25 -4.87 3.19 12.81
C VAL A 25 -4.21 1.82 12.99
N ARG A 26 -3.82 1.47 14.22
CA ARG A 26 -3.19 0.19 14.53
C ARG A 26 -4.13 -0.99 14.36
N PHE A 27 -5.41 -0.79 14.66
CA PHE A 27 -6.45 -1.79 14.40
C PHE A 27 -6.68 -2.01 12.90
N LEU A 28 -6.52 -0.96 12.09
CA LEU A 28 -6.71 -1.02 10.65
C LEU A 28 -5.51 -1.59 9.88
N LEU A 29 -4.29 -1.45 10.42
CA LEU A 29 -3.05 -1.95 9.81
C LEU A 29 -3.12 -3.40 9.29
N PRO A 30 -3.59 -4.41 10.05
CA PRO A 30 -3.64 -5.79 9.54
C PRO A 30 -4.61 -5.95 8.36
N GLY A 31 -5.71 -5.19 8.34
CA GLY A 31 -6.65 -5.20 7.22
C GLY A 31 -6.05 -4.58 5.95
N ILE A 32 -5.38 -3.43 6.10
CA ILE A 32 -4.64 -2.78 5.00
C ILE A 32 -3.52 -3.68 4.49
N ALA A 33 -2.80 -4.34 5.40
CA ALA A 33 -1.71 -5.24 5.02
C ALA A 33 -2.23 -6.41 4.18
N LEU A 34 -3.24 -7.14 4.65
CA LEU A 34 -3.81 -8.27 3.90
C LEU A 34 -4.40 -7.83 2.55
N PHE A 35 -5.22 -6.79 2.56
CA PHE A 35 -5.83 -6.27 1.34
C PHE A 35 -4.77 -5.78 0.35
N GLY A 36 -3.81 -4.98 0.82
CA GLY A 36 -2.72 -4.45 0.02
C GLY A 36 -1.83 -5.56 -0.56
N THR A 37 -1.52 -6.61 0.20
CA THR A 37 -0.73 -7.75 -0.28
C THR A 37 -1.44 -8.50 -1.39
N ILE A 38 -2.74 -8.78 -1.24
CA ILE A 38 -3.51 -9.49 -2.27
C ILE A 38 -3.57 -8.66 -3.55
N ILE A 39 -3.92 -7.37 -3.45
CA ILE A 39 -3.99 -6.48 -4.61
C ILE A 39 -2.63 -6.34 -5.29
N ALA A 40 -1.55 -6.18 -4.54
CA ALA A 40 -0.21 -6.09 -5.09
C ALA A 40 0.18 -7.39 -5.81
N ALA A 41 -0.08 -8.56 -5.21
CA ALA A 41 0.19 -9.85 -5.83
C ALA A 41 -0.61 -10.03 -7.13
N SER A 42 -1.90 -9.68 -7.14
CA SER A 42 -2.75 -9.75 -8.32
C SER A 42 -2.29 -8.77 -9.42
N ALA A 43 -1.86 -7.56 -9.06
CA ALA A 43 -1.33 -6.58 -10.00
C ALA A 43 -0.02 -7.09 -10.65
N VAL A 44 0.89 -7.63 -9.84
CA VAL A 44 2.14 -8.24 -10.34
C VAL A 44 1.83 -9.41 -11.26
N GLN A 45 0.88 -10.27 -10.91
CA GLN A 45 0.48 -11.38 -11.78
C GLN A 45 -0.15 -10.89 -13.09
N SER A 46 -0.97 -9.85 -13.05
CA SER A 46 -1.58 -9.24 -14.24
C SER A 46 -0.51 -8.69 -15.20
N VAL A 47 0.44 -7.92 -14.66
CA VAL A 47 1.59 -7.41 -15.43
C VAL A 47 2.46 -8.55 -15.94
N TRP A 48 2.73 -9.56 -15.11
CA TRP A 48 3.52 -10.72 -15.48
C TRP A 48 2.88 -11.49 -16.64
N ILE A 49 1.56 -11.71 -16.62
CA ILE A 49 0.85 -12.36 -17.73
C ILE A 49 0.91 -11.49 -18.98
N GLY A 50 0.80 -10.16 -18.85
CA GLY A 50 0.91 -9.24 -19.99
C GLY A 50 2.29 -9.19 -20.66
N LEU A 51 3.35 -9.60 -19.96
CA LEU A 51 4.72 -9.66 -20.48
C LEU A 51 5.08 -11.02 -21.12
N HIS A 52 4.20 -12.01 -21.00
CA HIS A 52 4.39 -13.34 -21.57
C HIS A 52 3.41 -13.57 -22.72
N ASP A 53 3.84 -14.40 -23.66
CA ASP A 53 3.02 -14.78 -24.81
C ASP A 53 1.66 -15.34 -24.37
N ARG A 54 0.59 -14.82 -24.97
CA ARG A 54 -0.80 -15.21 -24.69
C ARG A 54 -1.25 -16.42 -25.50
N ASP A 55 -0.35 -17.01 -26.29
CA ASP A 55 -0.63 -18.20 -27.06
C ASP A 55 -0.73 -19.41 -26.11
N GLY A 56 -1.95 -19.72 -25.67
CA GLY A 56 -2.28 -20.67 -24.60
C GLY A 56 -1.95 -22.15 -24.87
N ILE A 57 -0.95 -22.43 -25.71
CA ILE A 57 -0.61 -23.75 -26.24
C ILE A 57 0.92 -24.03 -26.23
N GLY A 58 1.73 -23.12 -25.68
CA GLY A 58 3.20 -23.24 -25.68
C GLY A 58 3.87 -22.83 -24.35
N ALA A 59 5.18 -23.14 -24.23
CA ALA A 59 5.99 -22.73 -23.08
C ALA A 59 5.95 -21.20 -22.93
N LYS A 60 5.81 -20.71 -21.69
CA LYS A 60 5.63 -19.31 -21.36
C LYS A 60 6.87 -18.49 -21.74
N THR A 61 6.93 -18.02 -22.99
CA THR A 61 8.03 -17.22 -23.53
C THR A 61 7.86 -15.77 -23.09
N TRP A 62 8.97 -15.15 -22.67
CA TRP A 62 9.00 -13.74 -22.30
C TRP A 62 9.05 -12.91 -23.58
N VAL A 63 7.95 -12.20 -23.89
CA VAL A 63 7.79 -11.40 -25.13
C VAL A 63 8.08 -9.92 -24.86
N GLY A 64 8.13 -9.51 -23.58
CA GLY A 64 8.55 -8.16 -23.20
C GLY A 64 7.60 -7.09 -23.75
N SER A 65 8.14 -6.06 -24.42
CA SER A 65 7.38 -4.97 -25.05
C SER A 65 7.09 -5.19 -26.53
N ASP A 66 7.45 -6.35 -27.10
CA ASP A 66 7.22 -6.62 -28.53
C ASP A 66 5.74 -6.73 -28.88
N ASP A 67 4.90 -7.07 -27.89
CA ASP A 67 3.43 -7.10 -27.99
C ASP A 67 2.80 -5.67 -27.97
N TYR A 68 3.58 -4.64 -27.60
CA TYR A 68 3.17 -3.23 -27.58
C TYR A 68 3.79 -2.41 -28.72
N ARG A 69 4.40 -3.08 -29.71
CA ARG A 69 4.96 -2.47 -30.92
C ARG A 69 3.95 -2.31 -32.06
N GLU A 70 2.72 -1.94 -31.71
CA GLU A 70 1.73 -1.43 -32.67
C GLU A 70 1.49 0.07 -32.43
#